data_AF-A0AAN0RGT8-F1
#
_entry.id   AF-A0AAN0RGT8-F1
#
_cell.length_a   1.000
_cell.length_b   1.000
_cell.length_c   1.000
_cell.angle_alpha   90.00
_cell.angle_beta   90.00
_cell.angle_gamma   90.00
#
_symmetry.space_group_name_H-M   'P 1'
#
loop_
_entity.id
_entity.type
_entity.pdbx_description
1 polymer ?
#
loop_
_entity_poly.entity_id
_entity_poly.type
_entity_poly.pdbx_seq_one_letter_code
_entity_poly.pdbx_strand_id
1 'polypeptide(L)'
;MPRWPQRARGAVVFASCVRLRGSDAFDPTYAHLLTGAAAGAKSDLQALAGFIRKDAGKGWLAASEKADDVSIHVVKRSRNALYVELTDRSRPGYLGARGWKAFVNVADQLVVLGVYSGLGPSVSGIDGEELLRAFAQATLTAENPAK
;
A
#
# COMPACT_ATOMS: atom_id res chain seq x y z
N MET A 1 -19.82 18.80 6.69
CA MET A 1 -18.69 18.03 6.12
C MET A 1 -18.63 16.68 6.83
N PRO A 2 -18.73 15.53 6.16
CA PRO A 2 -18.63 14.25 6.86
C PRO A 2 -17.16 13.99 7.21
N ARG A 3 -16.89 13.88 8.51
CA ARG A 3 -15.60 13.44 9.07
C ARG A 3 -15.62 11.90 9.05
N TRP A 4 -14.79 11.29 8.21
CA TRP A 4 -14.69 9.83 8.14
C TRP A 4 -13.75 9.30 9.23
N PRO A 5 -14.08 8.18 9.90
CA PRO A 5 -13.31 7.66 11.03
C PRO A 5 -11.89 7.24 10.62
N GLN A 6 -10.96 7.45 11.55
CA GLN A 6 -9.53 7.25 11.39
C GLN A 6 -9.22 5.80 10.96
N ARG A 7 -8.47 5.68 9.87
CA ARG A 7 -8.10 4.42 9.22
C ARG A 7 -7.19 3.58 10.12
N ALA A 8 -7.62 2.38 10.49
CA ALA A 8 -6.69 1.31 10.83
C ALA A 8 -5.80 1.05 9.60
N ARG A 9 -4.50 1.35 9.72
CA ARG A 9 -3.50 1.10 8.69
C ARG A 9 -2.67 -0.09 9.18
N GLY A 10 -2.91 -1.28 8.63
CA GLY A 10 -2.02 -2.42 8.82
C GLY A 10 -0.87 -2.32 7.83
N ALA A 11 0.36 -2.48 8.28
CA ALA A 11 1.50 -2.72 7.40
C ALA A 11 2.07 -4.11 7.68
N VAL A 12 2.70 -4.73 6.69
CA VAL A 12 3.41 -5.99 6.86
C VAL A 12 4.73 -5.78 6.16
N VAL A 13 5.80 -5.80 6.94
CA VAL A 13 7.16 -5.71 6.40
C VAL A 13 7.58 -7.13 6.03
N PHE A 14 7.81 -7.39 4.75
CA PHE A 14 8.51 -8.60 4.33
C PHE A 14 10.01 -8.34 4.39
N ALA A 15 10.67 -8.94 5.39
CA ALA A 15 12.13 -9.01 5.43
C ALA A 15 12.65 -9.92 4.31
N SER A 16 13.90 -9.67 3.90
CA SER A 16 14.60 -10.06 2.65
C SER A 16 14.55 -11.53 2.19
N CYS A 17 13.89 -12.44 2.91
CA CYS A 17 13.75 -13.85 2.56
C CYS A 17 12.38 -14.23 1.96
N VAL A 18 11.38 -13.34 1.96
CA VAL A 18 10.09 -13.63 1.28
C VAL A 18 10.17 -13.24 -0.19
N ARG A 19 10.53 -14.22 -1.03
CA ARG A 19 10.49 -14.07 -2.49
C ARG A 19 9.05 -13.92 -2.97
N LEU A 20 8.73 -12.79 -3.59
CA LEU A 20 7.63 -12.76 -4.56
C LEU A 20 8.06 -13.65 -5.74
N ARG A 21 7.22 -14.62 -6.11
CA ARG A 21 7.51 -15.62 -7.15
C ARG A 21 7.94 -14.92 -8.45
N GLY A 22 9.20 -15.10 -8.86
CA GLY A 22 9.79 -14.51 -10.08
C GLY A 22 10.89 -13.46 -9.88
N SER A 23 11.34 -13.20 -8.64
CA SER A 23 12.54 -12.38 -8.38
C SER A 23 13.76 -13.26 -8.09
N ASP A 24 14.73 -13.25 -8.99
CA ASP A 24 15.94 -14.10 -8.93
C ASP A 24 17.12 -13.38 -8.25
N ALA A 25 17.00 -12.09 -7.96
CA ALA A 25 18.05 -11.29 -7.35
C ALA A 25 17.96 -11.35 -5.81
N PHE A 26 18.92 -12.02 -5.19
CA PHE A 26 19.18 -11.89 -3.75
C PHE A 26 19.90 -10.56 -3.51
N ASP A 27 19.13 -9.46 -3.44
CA ASP A 27 19.66 -8.17 -2.99
C ASP A 27 19.09 -7.85 -1.60
N PRO A 28 19.88 -8.01 -0.52
CA PRO A 28 19.44 -7.75 0.85
C PRO A 28 19.09 -6.26 1.12
N THR A 29 19.27 -5.38 0.13
CA THR A 29 18.95 -3.95 0.17
C THR A 29 17.49 -3.64 -0.17
N TYR A 30 16.75 -4.60 -0.75
CA TYR A 30 15.36 -4.42 -1.15
C TYR A 30 14.40 -5.16 -0.21
N ALA A 31 13.74 -4.41 0.66
CA ALA A 31 12.62 -4.91 1.43
C ALA A 31 11.31 -4.59 0.68
N HIS A 32 10.35 -5.52 0.70
CA HIS A 32 9.02 -5.23 0.19
C HIS A 32 8.08 -4.89 1.35
N LEU A 33 7.59 -3.65 1.38
CA LEU A 33 6.56 -3.23 2.32
C LEU A 33 5.19 -3.48 1.71
N LEU A 34 4.41 -4.38 2.32
CA LEU A 34 3.00 -4.55 2.01
C LEU A 34 2.18 -3.71 2.98
N THR A 35 1.26 -2.89 2.48
CA THR A 35 0.30 -2.16 3.31
C THR A 35 -1.10 -2.61 2.98
N GLY A 36 -1.99 -2.56 3.97
CA GLY A 36 -3.41 -2.85 3.84
C GLY A 36 -4.24 -1.82 4.58
N ALA A 37 -5.25 -1.27 3.92
CA ALA A 37 -6.19 -0.34 4.55
C ALA A 37 -7.61 -0.55 4.02
N ALA A 38 -8.59 -0.49 4.91
CA ALA A 38 -9.99 -0.37 4.52
C ALA A 38 -10.20 0.96 3.77
N ALA A 39 -10.80 0.89 2.58
CA ALA A 39 -11.07 2.01 1.69
C ALA A 39 -12.55 2.42 1.69
N GLY A 40 -13.40 1.70 2.41
CA GLY A 40 -14.84 1.94 2.49
C GLY A 40 -15.65 0.75 2.00
N ALA A 41 -16.87 1.03 1.53
CA ALA A 41 -17.76 0.01 0.98
C ALA A 41 -17.21 -0.57 -0.33
N LYS A 42 -17.61 -1.81 -0.61
CA LYS A 42 -17.39 -2.51 -1.89
C LYS A 42 -17.69 -1.57 -3.08
N SER A 43 -16.81 -1.56 -4.07
CA SER A 43 -16.93 -0.67 -5.22
C SER A 43 -17.10 -1.42 -6.53
N ASP A 44 -17.72 -0.77 -7.52
CA ASP A 44 -17.63 -1.19 -8.92
C ASP A 44 -16.20 -0.97 -9.42
N LEU A 45 -15.51 -2.07 -9.70
CA LEU A 45 -14.10 -2.07 -10.12
C LEU A 45 -13.91 -1.58 -11.56
N GLN A 46 -14.93 -1.66 -12.41
CA GLN A 46 -14.87 -1.11 -13.78
C GLN A 46 -14.96 0.41 -13.72
N ALA A 47 -15.90 0.95 -12.93
CA ALA A 47 -16.00 2.38 -12.71
C ALA A 47 -14.73 2.93 -12.03
N LEU A 48 -14.20 2.22 -11.03
CA LEU A 48 -12.95 2.58 -10.36
C LEU A 48 -11.76 2.60 -11.34
N ALA A 49 -11.66 1.63 -12.26
CA ALA A 49 -10.63 1.61 -13.28
C ALA A 49 -10.68 2.83 -14.21
N GLY A 50 -11.88 3.33 -14.52
CA GLY A 50 -12.06 4.58 -15.25
C GLY A 50 -11.68 5.79 -14.41
N PHE A 51 -12.06 5.80 -13.13
CA PHE A 51 -11.79 6.90 -12.21
C PHE A 51 -10.29 7.12 -11.97
N ILE A 52 -9.52 6.06 -11.69
CA ILE A 52 -8.08 6.18 -11.36
C ILE A 52 -7.24 6.81 -12.49
N ARG A 53 -7.74 6.78 -13.73
CA ARG A 53 -7.06 7.39 -14.88
C ARG A 53 -7.29 8.90 -14.98
N LYS A 54 -8.32 9.44 -14.32
CA LYS A 54 -8.60 10.87 -14.22
C LYS A 54 -7.70 11.51 -13.16
N ASP A 55 -7.53 12.82 -13.23
CA ASP A 55 -6.64 13.54 -12.30
C ASP A 55 -7.07 13.39 -10.84
N ALA A 56 -8.37 13.46 -10.54
CA ALA A 56 -8.87 13.20 -9.19
C ALA A 56 -8.51 11.78 -8.70
N GLY A 57 -8.55 10.79 -9.58
CA GLY A 57 -8.19 9.42 -9.26
C GLY A 57 -6.67 9.23 -9.10
N LYS A 58 -5.86 9.88 -9.94
CA LYS A 58 -4.40 9.91 -9.79
C LYS A 58 -3.98 10.61 -8.50
N GLY A 59 -4.60 11.73 -8.16
CA GLY A 59 -4.41 12.42 -6.89
C GLY A 59 -4.71 11.50 -5.71
N TRP A 60 -5.80 10.74 -5.76
CA TRP A 60 -6.11 9.74 -4.73
C TRP A 60 -5.07 8.61 -4.61
N LEU A 61 -4.30 8.33 -5.67
CA LEU A 61 -3.21 7.37 -5.63
C LEU A 61 -1.91 7.97 -5.06
N ALA A 62 -1.69 9.27 -5.22
CA ALA A 62 -0.47 9.98 -4.83
C ALA A 62 -0.37 10.14 -3.31
N ALA A 63 0.84 10.05 -2.76
CA ALA A 63 1.08 10.44 -1.37
C ALA A 63 0.86 11.95 -1.13
N SER A 64 1.13 12.79 -2.14
CA SER A 64 0.91 14.25 -2.12
C SER A 64 -0.51 14.69 -2.43
N GLU A 65 -1.40 13.77 -2.80
CA GLU A 65 -2.73 14.06 -3.35
C GLU A 65 -2.73 14.77 -4.72
N LYS A 66 -1.57 14.95 -5.37
CA LYS A 66 -1.44 15.61 -6.67
C LYS A 66 -1.37 14.62 -7.82
N ALA A 67 -2.20 14.84 -8.84
CA ALA A 67 -2.26 13.98 -10.02
C ALA A 67 -0.93 13.92 -10.79
N ASP A 68 -0.24 15.06 -10.90
CA ASP A 68 1.01 15.20 -11.66
C ASP A 68 2.16 14.37 -11.09
N ASP A 69 2.09 14.00 -9.82
CA ASP A 69 3.12 13.17 -9.19
C ASP A 69 2.99 11.69 -9.59
N VAL A 70 1.86 11.29 -10.20
CA VAL A 70 1.53 9.90 -10.49
C VAL A 70 1.52 9.60 -11.98
N SER A 71 2.29 8.58 -12.36
CA SER A 71 2.22 7.94 -13.68
C SER A 71 1.72 6.51 -13.52
N ILE A 72 0.64 6.17 -14.22
CA ILE A 72 0.07 4.81 -14.21
C ILE A 72 0.64 4.04 -15.40
N HIS A 73 1.30 2.91 -15.12
CA HIS A 73 1.92 2.06 -16.15
C HIS A 73 0.96 0.96 -16.61
N VAL A 74 0.34 0.27 -15.66
CA VAL A 74 -0.52 -0.88 -15.92
C VAL A 74 -1.76 -0.81 -15.05
N VAL A 75 -2.91 -1.14 -15.63
CA VAL A 75 -4.15 -1.36 -14.90
C VAL A 75 -4.73 -2.69 -15.36
N LYS A 76 -4.82 -3.67 -14.45
CA LYS A 76 -5.41 -4.98 -14.72
C LYS A 76 -6.59 -5.22 -13.80
N ARG A 77 -7.73 -5.60 -14.36
CA ARG A 77 -8.93 -5.92 -13.58
C ARG A 77 -9.18 -7.43 -13.58
N SER A 78 -9.63 -7.94 -12.44
CA SER A 78 -10.18 -9.27 -12.26
C SER A 78 -11.64 -9.17 -11.78
N ARG A 79 -12.25 -10.29 -11.40
CA ARG A 79 -13.60 -10.28 -10.81
C ARG A 79 -13.66 -9.49 -9.49
N ASN A 80 -12.66 -9.66 -8.63
CA ASN A 80 -12.69 -9.16 -7.25
C ASN A 80 -11.65 -8.07 -6.97
N ALA A 81 -10.76 -7.77 -7.91
CA ALA A 81 -9.70 -6.80 -7.68
C ALA A 81 -9.33 -5.99 -8.93
N LEU A 82 -8.87 -4.76 -8.68
CA LEU A 82 -8.21 -3.89 -9.65
C LEU A 82 -6.75 -3.69 -9.23
N TYR A 83 -5.82 -4.11 -10.07
CA TYR A 83 -4.38 -3.98 -9.88
C TYR A 83 -3.86 -2.78 -10.67
N VAL A 84 -3.04 -1.98 -10.03
CA VAL A 84 -2.44 -0.77 -10.60
C VAL A 84 -0.94 -0.80 -10.35
N GLU A 85 -0.17 -0.74 -11.43
CA GLU A 85 1.25 -0.41 -11.37
C GLU A 85 1.42 1.07 -11.63
N LEU A 86 2.15 1.76 -10.75
CA LEU A 86 2.36 3.20 -10.87
C LEU A 86 3.74 3.63 -10.39
N THR A 87 4.17 4.79 -10.88
CA THR A 87 5.20 5.62 -10.24
C THR A 87 4.51 6.77 -9.52
N ASP A 88 4.90 7.00 -8.27
CA ASP A 88 4.51 8.14 -7.45
C ASP A 88 5.79 8.88 -7.02
N ARG A 89 6.02 10.05 -7.63
CA ARG A 89 7.21 10.88 -7.39
C ARG A 89 7.17 11.61 -6.05
N SER A 90 6.00 11.72 -5.44
CA SER A 90 5.83 12.36 -4.14
C SER A 90 6.18 11.46 -2.97
N ARG A 91 6.40 10.16 -3.23
CA ARG A 91 6.69 9.20 -2.19
C ARG A 91 8.09 9.43 -1.59
N PRO A 92 8.26 9.26 -0.26
CA PRO A 92 9.59 9.29 0.33
C PRO A 92 10.55 8.32 -0.36
N GLY A 93 11.79 8.76 -0.62
CA GLY A 93 12.76 8.00 -1.42
C GLY A 93 13.03 6.59 -0.92
N TYR A 94 13.00 6.39 0.40
CA TYR A 94 13.19 5.07 1.03
C TYR A 94 12.07 4.06 0.72
N LEU A 95 10.92 4.46 0.16
CA LEU A 95 9.89 3.52 -0.29
C LEU A 95 9.97 3.20 -1.79
N GLY A 96 10.85 3.87 -2.53
CA GLY A 96 10.91 3.82 -3.99
C GLY A 96 9.70 4.47 -4.66
N ALA A 97 9.90 5.11 -5.80
CA ALA A 97 8.82 5.80 -6.51
C ALA A 97 7.87 4.82 -7.22
N ARG A 98 8.38 3.71 -7.76
CA ARG A 98 7.57 2.68 -8.44
C ARG A 98 6.98 1.71 -7.43
N GLY A 99 5.72 1.33 -7.62
CA GLY A 99 5.06 0.37 -6.74
C GLY A 99 3.74 -0.13 -7.32
N TRP A 100 3.11 -1.01 -6.55
CA TRP A 100 1.84 -1.64 -6.93
C TRP A 100 0.76 -1.28 -5.92
N LYS A 101 -0.47 -1.08 -6.39
CA LYS A 101 -1.65 -1.04 -5.54
C LYS A 101 -2.69 -2.04 -6.05
N ALA A 102 -3.41 -2.68 -5.13
CA ALA A 102 -4.57 -3.50 -5.45
C ALA A 102 -5.79 -3.00 -4.69
N PHE A 103 -6.88 -2.77 -5.39
CA PHE A 103 -8.19 -2.47 -4.82
C PHE A 103 -9.01 -3.75 -4.85
N VAL A 104 -9.26 -4.34 -3.68
CA VAL A 104 -9.83 -5.68 -3.54
C VAL A 104 -11.18 -5.57 -2.83
N ASN A 105 -12.23 -6.09 -3.46
CA ASN A 105 -13.51 -6.27 -2.81
C ASN A 105 -13.44 -7.52 -1.92
N VAL A 106 -13.56 -7.34 -0.61
CA VAL A 106 -13.60 -8.39 0.41
C VAL A 106 -14.93 -8.27 1.15
N ALA A 107 -15.82 -9.25 0.99
CA ALA A 107 -17.21 -9.14 1.42
C ALA A 107 -17.85 -7.82 0.93
N ASP A 108 -18.32 -6.98 1.86
CA ASP A 108 -18.95 -5.68 1.59
C ASP A 108 -17.98 -4.49 1.71
N GLN A 109 -16.68 -4.74 1.82
CA GLN A 109 -15.65 -3.72 1.93
C GLN A 109 -14.71 -3.70 0.73
N LEU A 110 -14.23 -2.49 0.40
CA LEU A 110 -13.10 -2.28 -0.48
C LEU A 110 -11.84 -2.16 0.39
N VAL A 111 -10.82 -2.94 0.07
CA VAL A 111 -9.51 -2.91 0.71
C VAL A 111 -8.47 -2.43 -0.29
N VAL A 112 -7.60 -1.52 0.11
CA VAL A 112 -6.42 -1.14 -0.68
C VAL A 112 -5.21 -1.85 -0.11
N LEU A 113 -4.54 -2.62 -0.96
CA LEU A 113 -3.23 -3.18 -0.69
C LEU A 113 -2.19 -2.37 -1.46
N GLY A 114 -1.04 -2.09 -0.86
CA GLY A 114 0.10 -1.42 -1.51
C GLY A 114 1.37 -2.24 -1.36
N VAL A 115 2.15 -2.41 -2.42
CA VAL A 115 3.49 -3.02 -2.35
C VAL A 115 4.52 -1.99 -2.79
N TYR A 116 5.51 -1.76 -1.92
CA TYR A 116 6.59 -0.80 -2.13
C TYR A 116 7.93 -1.52 -2.08
N SER A 117 8.88 -1.10 -2.91
CA SER A 117 10.19 -1.72 -3.03
C SER A 117 11.21 -1.19 -2.01
N GLY A 118 10.72 -0.78 -0.83
CA GLY A 118 11.48 -0.31 0.33
C GLY A 118 13.00 -0.43 0.22
N LEU A 119 13.68 0.70 0.07
CA LEU A 119 15.13 0.81 0.12
C LEU A 119 15.53 1.14 1.54
N GLY A 120 16.33 0.28 2.16
CA GLY A 120 16.90 0.58 3.47
C GLY A 120 17.93 -0.45 3.89
N PRO A 121 18.94 -0.05 4.69
CA PRO A 121 19.82 -1.01 5.34
C PRO A 121 18.97 -1.95 6.22
N SER A 122 19.41 -3.20 6.37
CA SER A 122 18.83 -4.10 7.37
C SER A 122 18.83 -3.37 8.72
N VAL A 123 17.67 -3.32 9.39
CA VAL A 123 17.60 -2.63 10.68
C VAL A 123 18.39 -3.44 11.70
N SER A 124 19.56 -2.94 12.09
CA SER A 124 20.41 -3.56 13.10
C SER A 124 20.25 -2.85 14.44
N GLY A 125 20.05 -3.62 15.52
CA GLY A 125 20.05 -3.09 16.89
C GLY A 125 18.69 -2.64 17.42
N ILE A 126 18.74 -1.94 18.55
CA ILE A 126 17.60 -1.59 19.43
C ILE A 126 16.54 -0.74 18.69
N ASP A 127 16.95 0.20 17.82
CA ASP A 127 16.02 1.10 17.12
C ASP A 127 15.09 0.36 16.13
N GLY A 128 15.55 -0.76 15.56
CA GLY A 128 14.73 -1.61 14.72
C GLY A 128 13.72 -2.44 15.49
N GLU A 129 14.12 -2.91 16.66
CA GLU A 129 13.21 -3.61 17.56
C GLU A 129 12.10 -2.66 18.06
N GLU A 130 12.43 -1.42 18.39
CA GLU A 130 11.45 -0.42 18.80
C GLU A 130 10.45 -0.09 17.67
N LEU A 131 10.92 0.07 16.43
CA LEU A 131 10.06 0.30 15.28
C LEU A 131 9.09 -0.87 15.05
N LEU A 132 9.60 -2.11 15.12
CA LEU A 132 8.78 -3.32 14.97
C LEU A 132 7.78 -3.48 16.12
N ARG A 133 8.19 -3.16 17.35
CA ARG A 133 7.35 -3.20 18.56
C ARG A 133 6.23 -2.16 18.49
N ALA A 134 6.53 -0.93 18.08
CA ALA A 134 5.55 0.13 17.87
C ALA A 134 4.53 -0.27 16.79
N PHE A 135 5.02 -0.86 15.70
CA PHE A 135 4.17 -1.37 14.63
C PHE A 135 3.24 -2.51 15.10
N ALA A 136 3.78 -3.49 15.81
CA ALA A 136 3.01 -4.60 16.38
C ALA A 136 1.95 -4.10 17.38
N GLN A 137 2.31 -3.16 18.25
CA GLN A 137 1.38 -2.54 19.20
C GLN A 137 0.23 -1.82 18.50
N ALA A 138 0.52 -1.07 17.42
CA ALA A 138 -0.50 -0.38 16.64
C ALA A 138 -1.46 -1.36 15.95
N THR A 139 -0.94 -2.51 15.49
CA THR A 139 -1.75 -3.57 14.86
C THR A 139 -2.65 -4.25 15.89
N LEU A 140 -2.12 -4.64 17.05
CA LEU A 140 -2.90 -5.22 18.14
C LEU A 140 -4.00 -4.28 18.65
N THR A 141 -3.73 -2.98 18.67
CA THR A 141 -4.72 -1.95 19.06
C THR A 141 -5.81 -1.79 17.99
N ALA A 142 -5.45 -1.91 16.72
CA ALA A 142 -6.41 -1.84 15.61
C ALA A 142 -7.29 -3.09 15.50
N GLU A 143 -6.76 -4.27 15.84
CA GLU A 143 -7.50 -5.53 15.87
C GLU A 143 -8.34 -5.71 17.14
N ASN A 144 -7.89 -5.16 18.26
CA ASN A 144 -8.61 -5.15 19.54
C ASN A 144 -8.94 -3.71 19.97
N PRO A 145 -9.76 -2.96 19.23
CA PRO A 145 -10.23 -1.69 19.73
C PRO A 145 -10.99 -1.97 21.03
N ALA A 146 -10.63 -1.28 22.11
CA ALA A 146 -11.38 -1.36 23.36
C ALA A 146 -12.88 -1.19 23.06
N LYS A 147 -13.69 -2.16 23.52
CA LYS A 147 -15.14 -2.18 23.30
C LYS A 147 -15.82 -0.92 23.81
#